data_AF-U7Q8X9-F1
#
_entry.id   AF-U7Q8X9-F1
#
_cell.length_a   1.000
_cell.length_b   1.000
_cell.length_c   1.000
_cell.angle_alpha   90.00
_cell.angle_beta   90.00
_cell.angle_gamma   90.00
#
_symmetry.space_group_name_H-M   'P 1'
#
loop_
_entity.id
_entity.type
_entity.pdbx_description
1 polymer ?
#
loop_
_entity_poly.entity_id
_entity_poly.type
_entity_poly.pdbx_seq_one_letter_code
_entity_poly.pdbx_strand_id
1 'polypeptide(L)'
;PDLLKEGDLGGIIVGMQPKVVYHTLDRLEEEKTGIHIEALYRFQLNEYISLIPAVFIITDPEHTDENDTIVVTTFRTTFRF
;
A
#
# COMPACT_ATOMS: atom_id res chain seq x y z
N PRO A 1 -12.99 -4.30 15.19
CA PRO A 1 -11.87 -4.18 16.15
C PRO A 1 -11.49 -2.71 16.31
N ASP A 2 -11.51 -2.23 17.54
CA ASP A 2 -11.22 -0.84 17.91
C ASP A 2 -9.87 -0.78 18.63
N LEU A 3 -8.82 -0.29 17.97
CA LEU A 3 -7.44 -0.48 18.44
C LEU A 3 -7.03 0.46 19.59
N LEU A 4 -7.70 1.62 19.74
CA LEU A 4 -7.41 2.64 20.77
C LEU A 4 -8.68 3.38 21.24
N LYS A 5 -9.55 3.79 20.32
CA LYS A 5 -10.91 4.27 20.58
C LYS A 5 -11.93 3.54 19.70
N GLU A 6 -13.19 3.60 20.10
CA GLU A 6 -14.32 3.11 19.30
C GLU A 6 -14.31 3.74 17.90
N GLY A 7 -14.27 2.91 16.85
CA GLY A 7 -14.16 3.31 15.46
C GLY A 7 -12.73 3.39 14.90
N ASP A 8 -11.68 3.27 15.73
CA ASP A 8 -10.29 3.30 15.28
C ASP A 8 -9.86 1.94 14.71
N LEU A 9 -9.32 1.95 13.49
CA LEU A 9 -8.90 0.74 12.78
C LEU A 9 -7.50 0.89 12.19
N GLY A 10 -6.59 0.01 12.60
CA GLY A 10 -5.29 -0.15 11.96
C GLY A 10 -5.30 -1.28 10.94
N GLY A 11 -4.54 -1.13 9.85
CA GLY A 11 -4.37 -2.15 8.84
C GLY A 11 -2.95 -2.17 8.29
N ILE A 12 -2.43 -3.36 8.04
CA ILE A 12 -1.19 -3.59 7.28
C ILE A 12 -1.55 -4.53 6.14
N ILE A 13 -1.15 -4.18 4.93
CA ILE A 13 -1.35 -4.95 3.72
C ILE A 13 0.03 -5.25 3.16
N VAL A 14 0.30 -6.51 2.86
CA VAL A 14 1.52 -6.93 2.17
C VAL A 14 1.10 -7.77 0.98
N GLY A 15 1.65 -7.47 -0.18
CA GLY A 15 1.32 -8.14 -1.41
C GLY A 15 2.42 -8.03 -2.45
N MET A 16 2.19 -8.70 -3.57
CA MET A 16 3.06 -8.69 -4.74
C MET A 16 2.17 -8.34 -5.92
N GLN A 17 2.58 -7.35 -6.72
CA GLN A 17 1.90 -7.06 -7.97
C GLN A 17 2.08 -8.25 -8.94
N PRO A 18 1.06 -8.57 -9.77
CA PRO A 18 1.21 -9.55 -10.82
C PRO A 18 2.43 -9.24 -11.68
N LYS A 19 3.12 -10.29 -12.14
CA LYS A 19 4.30 -10.18 -12.99
C LYS A 19 4.27 -11.17 -14.15
N VAL A 20 4.96 -10.84 -15.23
CA VAL A 20 5.08 -11.72 -16.40
C VAL A 20 6.13 -12.79 -16.11
N VAL A 21 5.68 -14.00 -15.79
CA VAL A 21 6.56 -15.14 -15.49
C VAL A 21 6.93 -15.99 -16.71
N TYR A 22 6.26 -15.75 -17.85
CA TYR A 22 6.52 -16.46 -19.10
C TYR A 22 6.12 -15.61 -20.30
N HIS A 23 7.00 -15.53 -21.30
CA HIS A 23 6.73 -14.90 -22.57
C HIS A 23 7.55 -15.57 -23.69
N THR A 24 7.03 -15.62 -24.92
CA THR A 24 7.77 -16.17 -26.08
C THR A 24 9.05 -15.38 -26.45
N LEU A 25 9.26 -14.24 -25.80
CA LEU A 25 10.45 -13.41 -25.94
C LEU A 25 11.00 -13.19 -24.52
N ASP A 26 12.10 -13.85 -24.19
CA ASP A 26 12.68 -13.88 -22.84
C ASP A 26 12.89 -12.47 -22.26
N ARG A 27 13.21 -11.47 -23.10
CA ARG A 27 13.38 -10.06 -22.71
C ARG A 27 12.11 -9.36 -22.18
N LEU A 28 10.96 -10.02 -22.25
CA LEU A 28 9.68 -9.52 -21.75
C LEU A 28 9.22 -10.28 -20.49
N GLU A 29 10.02 -11.22 -20.00
CA GLU A 29 9.82 -11.87 -18.72
C GLU A 29 10.40 -11.01 -17.59
N GLU A 30 9.71 -10.99 -16.46
CA GLU A 30 10.08 -10.20 -15.28
C GLU A 30 10.77 -11.09 -14.25
N GLU A 31 12.10 -11.01 -14.21
CA GLU A 31 12.92 -11.89 -13.37
C GLU A 31 12.83 -11.56 -11.88
N LYS A 32 12.66 -10.29 -11.50
CA LYS A 32 12.58 -9.88 -10.08
C LYS A 32 11.14 -9.90 -9.58
N THR A 33 10.99 -9.64 -8.29
CA THR A 33 9.69 -9.67 -7.62
C THR A 33 9.59 -8.44 -6.73
N GLY A 34 8.81 -7.45 -7.17
CA GLY A 34 8.47 -6.30 -6.36
C GLY A 34 7.50 -6.66 -5.23
N ILE A 35 7.73 -6.08 -4.05
CA ILE A 35 6.85 -6.23 -2.89
C ILE A 35 6.16 -4.89 -2.64
N HIS A 36 4.85 -4.96 -2.40
CA HIS A 36 4.03 -3.84 -1.98
C HIS A 36 3.66 -3.99 -0.51
N ILE A 37 4.05 -3.00 0.29
CA ILE A 37 3.70 -2.91 1.70
C ILE A 37 2.91 -1.62 1.90
N GLU A 38 1.72 -1.72 2.49
CA GLU A 38 0.91 -0.58 2.88
C GLU A 38 0.59 -0.69 4.38
N ALA A 39 0.75 0.42 5.10
CA ALA A 39 0.31 0.57 6.47
C ALA A 39 -0.65 1.75 6.55
N LEU A 40 -1.80 1.56 7.17
CA LEU A 40 -2.81 2.59 7.34
C LEU A 40 -3.37 2.55 8.76
N TYR A 41 -3.80 3.72 9.23
CA TYR A 41 -4.49 3.82 10.51
C TYR A 41 -5.63 4.82 10.41
N ARG A 42 -6.84 4.40 10.77
CA ARG A 42 -8.00 5.28 10.88
C ARG A 42 -8.11 5.81 12.30
N PHE A 43 -7.96 7.12 12.43
CA PHE A 43 -8.33 7.90 13.60
C PHE A 43 -9.77 8.40 13.43
N GLN A 44 -10.69 7.87 14.22
CA GLN A 44 -12.06 8.36 14.33
C GLN A 44 -12.11 9.53 15.31
N LEU A 45 -12.10 10.76 14.79
CA LEU A 45 -12.07 11.97 15.63
C LEU A 45 -13.42 12.19 16.33
N ASN A 46 -14.52 11.93 15.61
CA ASN A 46 -15.89 11.92 16.09
C ASN A 46 -16.78 11.15 15.10
N GLU A 47 -18.11 11.07 15.31
CA GLU A 47 -19.03 10.32 14.43
C GLU A 47 -19.13 10.84 12.98
N TYR A 48 -18.64 12.05 12.72
CA TYR A 48 -18.73 12.75 11.43
C TYR A 48 -17.38 12.87 10.71
N ILE A 49 -16.26 12.78 11.42
CA ILE A 49 -14.93 13.06 10.88
C ILE A 49 -13.97 11.93 11.23
N SER A 50 -13.29 11.41 10.22
CA SER A 50 -12.16 10.49 10.40
C SER A 50 -10.96 10.93 9.58
N LEU A 51 -9.77 10.65 10.10
CA LEU A 51 -8.48 10.91 9.47
C LEU A 51 -7.73 9.59 9.32
N ILE A 52 -7.25 9.29 8.13
CA ILE A 52 -6.55 8.06 7.80
C ILE A 52 -5.20 8.40 7.17
N PRO A 53 -4.12 8.53 7.96
CA PRO A 53 -2.78 8.45 7.42
C PRO A 53 -2.50 7.04 6.90
N ALA A 54 -1.78 6.97 5.79
CA ALA A 54 -1.24 5.73 5.27
C ALA A 54 0.13 5.94 4.62
N VAL A 55 0.95 4.91 4.64
CA VAL A 55 2.25 4.86 3.95
C VAL A 55 2.27 3.62 3.10
N PHE A 56 2.64 3.76 1.83
CA PHE A 56 2.87 2.63 0.94
C PHE A 56 4.30 2.64 0.40
N ILE A 57 4.87 1.45 0.33
CA ILE A 57 6.24 1.18 -0.10
C ILE A 57 6.18 0.14 -1.20
N ILE A 58 6.80 0.43 -2.34
CA ILE A 58 6.92 -0.51 -3.46
C ILE A 58 8.41 -0.71 -3.73
N THR A 59 8.89 -1.92 -3.46
CA THR A 59 10.26 -2.32 -3.82
C THR A 59 10.28 -2.83 -5.25
N ASP A 60 11.37 -2.59 -5.96
CA ASP A 60 11.61 -3.06 -7.33
C ASP A 60 10.40 -2.83 -8.26
N PRO A 61 9.94 -1.57 -8.43
CA PRO A 61 8.79 -1.28 -9.27
C PRO A 61 9.08 -1.71 -10.72
N GLU A 62 8.08 -2.29 -11.38
CA GLU A 62 8.23 -2.98 -12.67
C GLU A 62 9.12 -4.22 -12.63
N HIS A 63 9.34 -4.78 -11.43
CA HIS A 63 10.10 -6.02 -11.24
C HIS A 63 11.51 -5.95 -11.84
N THR A 64 12.14 -4.78 -11.72
CA THR A 64 13.54 -4.52 -12.10
C THR A 64 14.30 -3.90 -10.92
N ASP A 65 15.59 -4.24 -10.79
CA ASP A 65 16.51 -3.65 -9.81
C ASP A 65 17.12 -2.33 -10.31
N GLU A 66 16.80 -1.92 -11.54
CA GLU A 66 17.19 -0.64 -12.11
C GLU A 66 16.36 0.53 -11.58
N ASN A 67 15.21 0.25 -10.96
CA ASN A 67 14.32 1.27 -10.41
C ASN A 67 14.42 1.36 -8.88
N ASP A 68 14.55 2.58 -8.38
CA ASP A 68 14.59 2.84 -6.95
C ASP A 68 13.26 2.53 -6.25
N THR A 69 13.35 2.13 -4.98
CA THR A 69 12.19 1.89 -4.11
C THR A 69 11.35 3.16 -3.98
N ILE A 70 10.04 3.03 -4.21
CA ILE A 70 9.10 4.14 -4.11
C ILE A 70 8.44 4.12 -2.73
N VAL A 71 8.49 5.26 -2.04
CA VAL A 71 7.78 5.48 -0.77
C VAL A 71 6.82 6.63 -0.93
N VAL A 72 5.55 6.41 -0.57
CA VAL A 72 4.52 7.44 -0.65
C VAL A 72 3.73 7.49 0.65
N THR A 73 3.54 8.70 1.13
CA THR A 73 2.74 9.01 2.30
C THR A 73 1.44 9.67 1.87
N THR A 74 0.31 9.24 2.43
CA THR A 74 -1.00 9.79 2.11
C THR A 74 -1.76 10.13 3.39
N PHE A 75 -2.63 11.13 3.28
CA PHE A 75 -3.55 11.52 4.34
C PHE A 75 -4.95 11.62 3.76
N ARG A 76 -5.88 10.80 4.25
CA ARG A 76 -7.28 10.78 3.80
C ARG A 76 -8.18 11.25 4.93
N THR A 77 -8.92 12.33 4.69
CA THR A 77 -9.93 12.82 5.63
C THR A 77 -11.32 12.49 5.08
N THR A 78 -12.16 11.83 5.87
CA THR A 78 -13.54 11.50 5.50
C THR A 78 -14.51 12.30 6.36
N PHE A 79 -15.45 12.97 5.71
CA PHE A 79 -16.56 13.66 6.34
C PHE A 79 -17.86 12.90 6.04
N ARG A 80 -18.66 12.63 7.06
CA ARG A 80 -19.99 12.00 6.97
C ARG A 80 -21.02 12.99 7.50
N PHE A 81 -22.08 13.21 6.74
CA PHE A 81 -23.17 14.13 7.01
C PHE A 81 -24.51 13.43 6.78
#